data_AF-A0A5W3F655-F1
#
_entry.id   AF-A0A5W3F655-F1
#
_cell.length_a   1.000
_cell.length_b   1.000
_cell.length_c   1.000
_cell.angle_alpha   90.00
_cell.angle_beta   90.00
_cell.angle_gamma   90.00
#
_symmetry.space_group_name_H-M   'P 1'
#
loop_
_entity.id
_entity.type
_entity.pdbx_description
1 polymer ?
#
loop_
_entity_poly.entity_id
_entity_poly.type
_entity_poly.pdbx_seq_one_letter_code
_entity_poly.pdbx_strand_id
1 'polypeptide(L)'
;MRRTNHRNLVNVGILSGRIPLISLVQFIAVAEHLNFRHAAKALGISQSSVSARVKALEDNLGVLLFERHARGVRLTDAGRHFMERVTAGVDQLDHAVKTA
;
A
#
# COMPACT_ATOMS: atom_id res chain seq x y z
N MET A 1 -30.22 -34.83 -12.49
CA MET A 1 -28.78 -35.07 -12.26
C MET A 1 -27.95 -34.31 -13.29
N ARG A 2 -27.32 -33.19 -12.91
CA ARG A 2 -26.17 -32.63 -13.62
C ARG A 2 -25.18 -32.13 -12.57
N ARG A 3 -24.08 -32.86 -12.45
CA ARG A 3 -22.95 -32.59 -11.56
C ARG A 3 -22.20 -31.33 -12.02
N THR A 4 -21.65 -30.62 -11.04
CA THR A 4 -20.42 -29.82 -11.06
C THR A 4 -20.30 -28.71 -12.11
N ASN A 5 -20.43 -27.46 -11.65
CA ASN A 5 -19.60 -26.38 -12.16
C ASN A 5 -18.81 -25.77 -11.00
N HIS A 6 -17.70 -26.43 -10.64
CA HIS A 6 -16.68 -25.89 -9.77
C HIS A 6 -15.96 -24.80 -10.60
N ARG A 7 -16.61 -23.64 -10.74
CA ARG A 7 -15.96 -22.47 -11.33
C ARG A 7 -14.90 -22.03 -10.35
N ASN A 8 -13.71 -22.57 -10.54
CA ASN A 8 -12.48 -22.08 -10.00
C ASN A 8 -12.40 -20.60 -10.41
N LEU A 9 -12.72 -19.71 -9.48
CA LEU A 9 -12.65 -18.27 -9.67
C LEU A 9 -11.18 -17.93 -9.84
N VAL A 10 -10.74 -18.02 -11.09
CA VAL A 10 -9.76 -17.12 -11.73
C VAL A 10 -9.17 -16.13 -10.74
N ASN A 11 -8.03 -16.50 -10.15
CA ASN A 11 -6.87 -15.65 -9.90
C ASN A 11 -7.14 -14.15 -10.11
N VAL A 12 -7.91 -13.54 -9.22
CA VAL A 12 -8.32 -12.14 -9.34
C VAL A 12 -7.09 -11.29 -9.01
N GLY A 13 -6.49 -10.68 -10.03
CA GLY A 13 -5.59 -9.52 -9.86
C GLY A 13 -4.18 -9.76 -9.33
N ILE A 14 -3.77 -10.97 -8.95
CA ILE A 14 -2.44 -11.21 -8.32
C ILE A 14 -1.24 -10.92 -9.25
N LEU A 15 -1.48 -10.68 -10.55
CA LEU A 15 -0.42 -10.49 -11.56
C LEU A 15 -0.31 -9.08 -12.16
N SER A 16 -1.10 -8.09 -11.73
CA SER A 16 -1.08 -6.75 -12.37
C SER A 16 0.09 -5.85 -11.93
N GLY A 17 1.13 -6.42 -11.34
CA GLY A 17 2.30 -5.73 -10.78
C GLY A 17 2.56 -6.31 -9.40
N ARG A 18 3.68 -7.04 -9.23
CA ARG A 18 4.06 -7.61 -7.93
C ARG A 18 4.41 -6.47 -6.98
N ILE A 19 3.42 -5.91 -6.30
CA ILE A 19 3.63 -4.91 -5.24
C ILE A 19 4.07 -5.66 -3.99
N PRO A 20 5.31 -5.46 -3.51
CA PRO A 20 5.73 -6.05 -2.24
C PRO A 20 4.87 -5.51 -1.10
N LEU A 21 4.38 -6.36 -0.19
CA LEU A 21 3.54 -5.92 0.95
C LEU A 21 4.21 -4.83 1.79
N ILE A 22 5.54 -4.87 1.90
CA ILE A 22 6.31 -3.83 2.59
C ILE A 22 6.13 -2.44 1.96
N SER A 23 5.72 -2.34 0.69
CA SER A 23 5.40 -1.07 0.02
C SER A 23 4.14 -0.45 0.58
N LEU A 24 3.16 -1.27 0.97
CA LEU A 24 1.94 -0.83 1.64
C LEU A 24 2.28 -0.27 3.04
N VAL A 25 3.14 -0.96 3.79
CA VAL A 25 3.62 -0.49 5.09
C VAL A 25 4.33 0.86 4.99
N GLN A 26 5.23 1.02 4.01
CA GLN A 26 5.94 2.27 3.80
C GLN A 26 5.04 3.40 3.30
N PHE A 27 4.07 3.10 2.46
CA PHE A 27 3.03 4.05 2.06
C PHE A 27 2.21 4.53 3.27
N ILE A 28 1.69 3.60 4.09
CA ILE A 28 0.91 3.92 5.30
C ILE A 28 1.72 4.83 6.23
N ALA A 29 2.98 4.46 6.52
CA ALA A 29 3.82 5.27 7.39
C ALA A 29 4.01 6.71 6.87
N VAL A 30 4.17 6.90 5.56
CA VAL A 30 4.27 8.25 4.97
C VAL A 30 2.94 9.00 5.06
N ALA A 31 1.81 8.31 4.85
CA ALA A 31 0.47 8.87 4.96
C ALA A 31 0.14 9.33 6.38
N GLU A 32 0.54 8.57 7.40
CA GLU A 32 0.32 8.91 8.81
C GLU A 32 1.21 10.06 9.28
N HIS A 33 2.48 10.07 8.86
CA HIS A 33 3.43 11.09 9.31
C HIS A 33 3.45 12.36 8.44
N LEU A 34 2.86 12.31 7.24
CA LEU A 34 2.89 13.39 6.23
C LEU A 34 4.31 13.93 5.96
N ASN A 35 5.32 13.08 6.19
CA ASN A 35 6.73 13.42 6.09
C ASN A 35 7.57 12.15 5.92
N PHE A 36 8.27 12.05 4.79
CA PHE A 36 9.13 10.91 4.46
C PHE A 36 10.24 10.65 5.50
N ARG A 37 10.82 11.70 6.08
CA ARG A 37 11.89 11.56 7.07
C ARG A 37 11.35 11.01 8.39
N HIS A 38 10.18 11.48 8.84
CA HIS A 38 9.55 10.96 10.05
C HIS A 38 9.06 9.53 9.86
N ALA A 39 8.45 9.20 8.71
CA ALA A 39 8.08 7.83 8.37
C ALA A 39 9.29 6.88 8.38
N ALA A 40 10.40 7.29 7.76
CA ALA A 40 11.62 6.50 7.75
C ALA A 40 12.20 6.29 9.15
N LYS A 41 12.18 7.34 10.00
CA LYS A 41 12.59 7.25 11.41
C LYS A 41 11.71 6.27 12.18
N ALA A 42 10.39 6.31 12.01
CA ALA A 42 9.45 5.40 12.65
C ALA A 42 9.67 3.94 12.23
N LEU A 43 10.05 3.72 10.96
CA LEU A 43 10.35 2.40 10.40
C LEU A 43 11.79 1.92 10.65
N GLY A 44 12.65 2.74 11.27
CA GLY A 44 14.05 2.37 11.53
C GLY A 44 14.93 2.21 10.28
N ILE A 45 14.60 2.88 9.18
CA ILE A 45 15.30 2.77 7.88
C ILE A 45 15.65 4.13 7.29
N SER A 46 16.38 4.14 6.18
CA SER A 46 16.74 5.39 5.49
C SER A 46 15.55 6.03 4.77
N GLN A 47 15.52 7.37 4.73
CA GLN A 47 14.53 8.13 3.96
C GLN A 47 14.57 7.78 2.47
N SER A 48 15.77 7.55 1.90
CA SER A 48 15.94 7.17 0.50
C SER A 48 15.26 5.84 0.19
N SER A 49 15.32 4.86 1.11
CA SER A 49 14.64 3.56 0.97
C SER A 49 13.12 3.75 0.90
N VAL A 50 12.54 4.52 1.83
CA VAL A 50 11.09 4.81 1.83
C VAL A 50 10.69 5.56 0.56
N SER A 51 11.43 6.60 0.17
CA SER A 51 11.09 7.41 -1.01
C SER A 51 11.20 6.60 -2.30
N ALA A 52 12.23 5.75 -2.45
CA ALA A 52 12.40 4.92 -3.64
C ALA A 52 11.27 3.89 -3.76
N ARG A 53 10.84 3.29 -2.65
CA ARG A 53 9.74 2.32 -2.65
C ARG A 53 8.40 2.96 -2.94
N VAL A 54 8.09 4.09 -2.31
CA VAL A 54 6.83 4.82 -2.57
C VAL A 54 6.78 5.26 -4.03
N LYS A 55 7.90 5.74 -4.58
CA LYS A 55 7.99 6.03 -6.01
C LYS A 55 7.73 4.79 -6.87
N ALA A 56 8.35 3.66 -6.57
CA ALA A 56 8.10 2.42 -7.30
C ALA A 56 6.64 1.96 -7.19
N LEU A 57 5.99 2.17 -6.04
CA LEU A 57 4.57 1.90 -5.86
C LEU A 57 3.72 2.80 -6.77
N GLU A 58 3.95 4.11 -6.76
CA GLU A 58 3.28 5.08 -7.64
C GLU A 58 3.49 4.75 -9.13
N ASP A 59 4.71 4.38 -9.51
CA ASP A 59 5.05 3.98 -10.89
C ASP A 59 4.29 2.70 -11.30
N ASN A 60 4.17 1.71 -10.40
CA ASN A 60 3.40 0.49 -10.67
C ASN A 60 1.88 0.75 -10.75
N LEU A 61 1.37 1.70 -9.96
CA LEU A 61 -0.06 2.06 -9.98
C LEU A 61 -0.41 3.01 -11.13
N GLY A 62 0.59 3.65 -11.75
CA GLY A 62 0.40 4.66 -12.80
C GLY A 62 -0.21 5.97 -12.30
N VAL A 63 -0.23 6.19 -10.98
CA VAL A 63 -0.83 7.38 -10.33
C VAL A 63 0.05 7.85 -9.17
N LEU A 64 0.07 9.17 -8.96
CA LEU A 64 0.70 9.74 -7.77
C LEU A 64 -0.22 9.56 -6.56
N LEU A 65 0.35 9.08 -5.45
CA LEU A 65 -0.34 8.94 -4.17
C LEU A 65 -0.04 10.13 -3.26
N PHE A 66 1.11 10.79 -3.45
CA PHE A 66 1.51 11.95 -2.67
C PHE A 66 1.80 13.17 -3.54
N GLU A 67 1.43 14.34 -3.02
CA GLU A 67 1.89 15.63 -3.50
C GLU A 67 3.01 16.14 -2.58
N ARG A 68 4.08 16.67 -3.17
CA ARG A 68 5.23 17.21 -2.43
C ARG A 68 5.15 18.74 -2.37
N HIS A 69 5.43 19.30 -1.21
CA HIS A 69 5.45 20.74 -0.99
C HIS A 69 6.64 21.14 -0.10
N ALA A 70 6.92 22.45 0.02
CA ALA A 70 8.04 22.95 0.81
C ALA A 70 8.04 22.52 2.29
N ARG A 71 6.87 22.20 2.86
CA ARG A 71 6.69 21.88 4.28
C ARG A 71 6.41 20.39 4.56
N GLY A 72 6.41 19.52 3.55
CA GLY A 72 6.10 18.10 3.73
C GLY A 72 5.35 17.51 2.54
N VAL A 73 4.51 16.51 2.82
CA VAL A 73 3.71 15.84 1.79
C VAL A 73 2.25 15.73 2.19
N ARG A 74 1.38 15.62 1.20
CA ARG A 74 -0.06 15.39 1.38
C ARG A 74 -0.52 14.25 0.47
N LEU A 75 -1.58 13.57 0.85
CA LEU A 75 -2.20 12.58 -0.03
C LEU A 75 -2.94 13.27 -1.18
N THR A 76 -2.71 12.81 -2.40
CA THR A 76 -3.58 13.09 -3.55
C THR A 76 -4.96 12.47 -3.31
N ASP A 77 -5.94 12.77 -4.16
CA ASP A 77 -7.25 12.12 -4.13
C ASP A 77 -7.11 10.60 -4.29
N ALA A 78 -6.27 10.15 -5.23
CA ALA A 78 -5.95 8.74 -5.41
C ALA A 78 -5.27 8.15 -4.15
N GLY A 79 -4.35 8.90 -3.53
CA GLY A 79 -3.70 8.51 -2.28
C GLY A 79 -4.67 8.29 -1.13
N ARG A 80 -5.70 9.15 -1.00
CA ARG A 80 -6.73 9.01 0.03
C ARG A 80 -7.58 7.76 -0.19
N HIS A 81 -8.07 7.54 -1.41
CA HIS A 81 -8.83 6.32 -1.74
C HIS A 81 -7.98 5.05 -1.56
N PHE A 82 -6.69 5.12 -1.92
CA PHE A 82 -5.77 4.00 -1.73
C PHE A 82 -5.52 3.70 -0.26
N MET A 83 -5.34 4.72 0.59
CA MET A 83 -5.21 4.58 2.05
C MET A 83 -6.40 3.86 2.66
N GLU A 84 -7.63 4.32 2.36
CA GLU A 84 -8.85 3.69 2.87
C GLU A 84 -8.91 2.19 2.52
N ARG A 85 -8.49 1.84 1.30
CA ARG A 85 -8.54 0.44 0.84
C ARG A 85 -7.44 -0.42 1.46
N VAL A 86 -6.23 0.12 1.58
CA VAL A 86 -5.08 -0.60 2.13
C VAL A 86 -5.22 -0.81 3.63
N THR A 87 -5.66 0.19 4.39
CA THR A 87 -5.88 0.03 5.85
C THR A 87 -6.90 -1.07 6.12
N ALA A 88 -8.04 -1.07 5.43
CA ALA A 88 -9.03 -2.14 5.57
C ALA A 88 -8.48 -3.53 5.26
N GLY A 89 -7.60 -3.65 4.24
CA GLY A 89 -6.95 -4.92 3.91
C GLY A 89 -5.92 -5.36 4.96
N VAL A 90 -5.15 -4.42 5.49
CA VAL A 90 -4.17 -4.66 6.57
C VAL A 90 -4.88 -5.10 7.85
N ASP A 91 -6.01 -4.48 8.21
CA ASP A 91 -6.81 -4.84 9.37
C ASP A 91 -7.34 -6.29 9.26
N GLN A 92 -7.75 -6.71 8.06
CA GLN A 92 -8.16 -8.09 7.81
C GLN A 92 -7.01 -9.08 7.99
N LEU A 93 -5.81 -8.73 7.50
CA LEU A 93 -4.62 -9.56 7.68
C LEU A 93 -4.21 -9.65 9.15
N ASP A 94 -4.23 -8.53 9.88
CA ASP A 94 -3.93 -8.47 11.30
C ASP A 94 -4.93 -9.32 12.12
N HIS A 95 -6.23 -9.24 11.79
CA HIS A 95 -7.24 -10.09 12.43
C HIS A 95 -6.96 -11.58 12.19
N ALA A 96 -6.66 -11.98 10.95
CA ALA A 96 -6.36 -13.36 10.61
C ALA A 96 -5.15 -13.91 11.38
N VAL A 97 -4.11 -13.08 11.58
CA VAL A 97 -2.92 -13.43 12.38
C VAL A 97 -3.26 -13.59 13.86
N LYS A 98 -4.12 -12.74 14.42
CA LYS A 98 -4.52 -12.78 15.84
C LYS A 98 -5.41 -13.97 16.19
N THR A 99 -6.15 -14.49 15.21
CA THR A 99 -7.11 -15.61 15.41
C THR A 99 -6.56 -16.98 15.04
N ALA A 100 -5.34 -17.06 14.51
CA ALA A 100 -4.64 -18.31 14.20
C ALA A 100 -4.01 -18.92 15.47
#